data_AF-A0A3B8PGA0-F1
#
_entry.id   AF-A0A3B8PGA0-F1
#
_cell.length_a   1.000
_cell.length_b   1.000
_cell.length_c   1.000
_cell.angle_alpha   90.00
_cell.angle_beta   90.00
_cell.angle_gamma   90.00
#
_symmetry.space_group_name_H-M   'P 1'
#
loop_
_entity.id
_entity.type
_entity.pdbx_description
1 polymer ?
#
loop_
_entity_poly.entity_id
_entity_poly.type
_entity_poly.pdbx_seq_one_letter_code
_entity_poly.pdbx_strand_id
1 'polypeptide(L)' 'MSYDEGRSWPVSRTIYPGSSAYTAIEVLADGEIVVLFERDGYKKLTLARFGLRWLEAAK' A
#
# COMPACT_ATOMS: atom_id res chain seq x y z
N MET A 1 4.80 6.59 4.25
CA MET A 1 4.28 7.90 3.81
C MET A 1 5.28 8.97 4.18
N SER A 2 5.46 9.95 3.28
CA SER A 2 6.35 11.10 3.44
C SER A 2 5.56 12.38 3.19
N TYR A 3 5.83 13.41 3.99
CA TYR A 3 5.36 14.79 3.79
C TYR A 3 6.53 15.77 3.62
N ASP A 4 7.74 15.25 3.43
CA ASP A 4 9.00 15.99 3.37
C ASP A 4 9.76 15.72 2.07
N GLU A 5 9.01 15.55 0.97
CA GLU A 5 9.54 15.28 -0.37
C GLU A 5 10.43 14.03 -0.42
N GLY A 6 10.03 12.98 0.31
CA GLY A 6 10.68 11.66 0.29
C GLY A 6 11.93 11.53 1.16
N ARG A 7 12.24 12.51 2.02
CA ARG A 7 13.41 12.45 2.91
C ARG A 7 13.22 11.46 4.05
N SER A 8 12.02 11.35 4.62
CA SER A 8 11.70 10.39 5.67
C SER A 8 10.36 9.70 5.47
N TRP A 9 10.22 8.50 6.04
CA TRP A 9 9.05 7.64 5.89
C TRP A 9 8.61 7.08 7.25
N PRO A 10 8.23 7.92 8.23
CA PRO A 10 7.94 7.47 9.59
C PRO A 10 6.66 6.64 9.71
N VAL A 11 5.72 6.79 8.78
CA VAL A 11 4.43 6.07 8.79
C VAL A 11 4.48 4.95 7.75
N SER A 12 4.30 3.71 8.20
CA SER A 12 4.21 2.52 7.33
C SER A 12 3.26 1.49 7.92
N ARG A 13 2.65 0.65 7.07
CA ARG A 13 1.72 -0.38 7.51
C ARG A 13 1.79 -1.60 6.59
N THR A 14 1.75 -2.80 7.18
CA THR A 14 1.71 -4.05 6.43
C THR A 14 0.31 -4.29 5.88
N ILE A 15 0.17 -4.32 4.55
CA ILE A 15 -1.08 -4.70 3.86
C ILE A 15 -1.23 -6.21 3.68
N TYR A 16 -0.12 -6.94 3.66
CA TYR A 16 -0.09 -8.40 3.55
C TYR A 16 1.24 -8.95 4.12
N PRO A 17 1.22 -9.86 5.11
CA PRO A 17 2.43 -10.33 5.79
C PRO A 17 3.13 -11.51 5.10
N GLY A 18 2.53 -12.11 4.06
CA GLY A 18 3.09 -13.27 3.35
C GLY A 18 4.03 -12.88 2.21
N SER A 19 4.41 -13.87 1.39
CA SER A 19 5.22 -13.65 0.19
C SER A 19 4.53 -12.66 -0.75
N SER A 20 5.20 -11.55 -1.03
CA SER A 20 4.76 -10.49 -1.95
C SER A 20 5.91 -10.12 -2.91
N ALA A 21 5.56 -9.75 -4.14
CA ALA A 21 6.53 -9.33 -5.15
C ALA A 21 6.08 -8.03 -5.85
N TYR A 22 6.01 -8.01 -7.19
CA TYR A 22 5.76 -6.78 -7.94
C TYR A 22 4.44 -6.11 -7.52
N THR A 23 4.44 -4.78 -7.49
CA THR A 23 3.29 -3.96 -7.10
C THR A 23 3.08 -2.78 -8.05
N ALA A 24 1.83 -2.37 -8.23
CA ALA A 24 1.44 -1.08 -8.80
C ALA A 24 0.48 -0.37 -7.83
N ILE A 25 0.62 0.94 -7.68
CA ILE A 25 -0.17 1.77 -6.76
C ILE A 25 -0.89 2.87 -7.54
N GLU A 26 -2.12 3.20 -7.16
CA GLU A 26 -2.93 4.26 -7.75
C GLU A 26 -3.84 4.91 -6.69
N VAL A 27 -4.21 6.17 -6.91
CA VAL A 27 -5.23 6.86 -6.10
C VAL A 27 -6.52 6.95 -6.91
N LEU A 28 -7.60 6.39 -6.38
CA LEU A 28 -8.91 6.42 -7.02
C LEU A 28 -9.57 7.80 -6.90
N ALA A 29 -10.59 8.05 -7.72
CA ALA A 29 -11.30 9.33 -7.76
C ALA A 29 -12.00 9.71 -6.43
N ASP A 30 -12.32 8.72 -5.59
CA ASP A 30 -12.90 8.91 -4.25
C ASP A 30 -11.84 9.09 -3.15
N GLY A 31 -10.55 9.10 -3.51
CA GLY A 31 -9.43 9.26 -2.60
C GLY A 31 -8.98 7.96 -1.90
N GLU A 32 -9.57 6.81 -2.24
CA GLU A 32 -9.05 5.52 -1.80
C GLU A 32 -7.73 5.20 -2.50
N ILE A 33 -6.81 4.56 -1.77
CA ILE A 33 -5.54 4.07 -2.32
C ILE A 33 -5.72 2.61 -2.68
N VAL A 34 -5.30 2.23 -3.88
CA VAL A 34 -5.24 0.83 -4.30
C VAL A 34 -3.82 0.38 -4.57
N VAL A 35 -3.53 -0.85 -4.17
CA VAL A 35 -2.26 -1.53 -4.47
C VAL A 35 -2.58 -2.86 -5.12
N LEU A 36 -2.22 -3.02 -6.39
CA LEU A 36 -2.25 -4.29 -7.10
C LEU A 36 -0.90 -4.98 -6.91
N PHE A 37 -0.87 -6.20 -6.38
CA PHE A 37 0.37 -6.89 -6.09
C PHE A 37 0.32 -8.40 -6.32
N GLU A 38 1.49 -8.96 -6.63
CA GLU A 38 1.73 -10.40 -6.68
C GLU A 38 1.91 -10.97 -5.27
N ARG A 39 1.29 -12.12 -4.97
CA ARG A 39 1.49 -12.82 -3.69
C ARG A 39 1.42 -14.34 -3.79
N ASP A 40 1.74 -15.00 -2.66
CA ASP A 40 1.70 -16.45 -2.48
C ASP A 40 2.60 -17.20 -3.49
N GLY A 41 3.80 -16.66 -3.77
CA GLY A 41 4.72 -17.23 -4.76
C GLY A 41 4.23 -17.07 -6.20
N TYR A 42 3.82 -15.85 -6.57
CA TYR A 42 3.32 -15.49 -7.91
C TYR A 42 2.03 -16.19 -8.34
N LYS A 43 1.31 -16.81 -7.40
CA LYS A 43 0.08 -17.57 -7.70
C LYS A 43 -1.16 -16.70 -7.75
N LYS A 44 -1.09 -15.49 -7.21
CA LYS A 44 -2.22 -14.57 -7.12
C LYS A 44 -1.78 -13.15 -7.43
N LEU A 45 -2.63 -12.47 -8.20
CA LEU A 45 -2.67 -11.02 -8.26
C LEU A 45 -3.80 -10.54 -7.33
N THR A 46 -3.53 -9.58 -6.46
CA THR A 46 -4.50 -9.11 -5.46
C THR A 46 -4.53 -7.60 -5.42
N LEU A 47 -5.73 -7.03 -5.39
CA LEU A 47 -5.96 -5.60 -5.23
C LEU A 47 -6.30 -5.32 -3.76
N ALA A 48 -5.38 -4.73 -3.01
CA ALA A 48 -5.66 -4.15 -1.71
C ALA A 48 -6.26 -2.75 -1.90
N ARG A 49 -7.23 -2.38 -1.08
CA ARG A 49 -7.87 -1.06 -1.08
C ARG A 49 -8.02 -0.55 0.34
N PHE A 50 -7.60 0.69 0.59
CA PHE A 50 -7.69 1.34 1.89
C PHE A 50 -7.64 2.86 1.74
N GLY A 51 -8.29 3.57 2.67
CA GLY A 51 -8.26 5.03 2.71
C GLY A 51 -6.99 5.59 3.38
N LEU A 52 -6.68 6.86 3.09
CA LEU A 52 -5.53 7.57 3.64
C LEU A 52 -5.46 7.53 5.18
N ARG A 53 -6.61 7.71 5.84
CA ARG A 53 -6.71 7.68 7.32
C ARG A 53 -6.29 6.34 7.92
N TRP A 54 -6.50 5.23 7.21
CA TRP A 54 -6.04 3.91 7.68
C TRP A 54 -4.51 3.84 7.72
N LEU A 55 -3.82 4.48 6.77
CA LEU A 55 -2.36 4.53 6.75
C LEU A 55 -1.83 5.51 7.81
N GLU A 56 -2.42 6.70 7.93
CA GLU A 56 -2.01 7.72 8.91
C GLU A 56 -2.17 7.26 10.36
N ALA A 57 -3.14 6.38 10.65
CA ALA A 57 -3.33 5.78 11.97
C ALA A 57 -2.20 4.82 12.40
N ALA A 58 -1.21 4.56 11.53
CA ALA A 58 -0.02 3.76 11.86
C ALA A 58 1.14 4.58 12.45
N LYS A 59 0.92 5.87 12.73
CA LYS A 59 1.87 6.75 13.42
C LYS A 59 2.00 6.41 14.91
#